data_AF-A0A942FWP9-F1
#
_entry.id   AF-A0A942FWP9-F1
#
_cell.length_a   1.000
_cell.length_b   1.000
_cell.length_c   1.000
_cell.angle_alpha   90.00
_cell.angle_beta   90.00
_cell.angle_gamma   90.00
#
_symmetry.space_group_name_H-M   'P 1'
#
loop_
_entity.id
_entity.type
_entity.pdbx_description
1 polymer ?
#
loop_
_entity_poly.entity_id
_entity_poly.type
_entity_poly.pdbx_seq_one_letter_code
_entity_poly.pdbx_strand_id
1 'polypeptide(L)'
;MARDAHSSIQASGFQVAAISADSLKSHIRFSEKLGLPFPLLTDADKAVCKLYAVRMPILGIRRTVFAISQDGTILHRQNGAPAPTLIIKNLNL
;
A
#
# COMPACT_ATOMS: atom_id res chain seq x y z
N MET A 1 1.20 12.25 1.79
CA MET A 1 0.86 10.90 1.27
C MET A 1 2.06 9.96 1.47
N ALA A 2 1.95 8.65 1.17
CA ALA A 2 3.05 7.70 1.42
C ALA A 2 4.39 8.09 0.75
N ARG A 3 4.33 8.74 -0.43
CA ARG A 3 5.51 9.32 -1.11
C ARG A 3 6.19 10.39 -0.26
N ASP A 4 5.43 11.38 0.18
CA ASP A 4 5.99 12.54 0.88
C ASP A 4 6.51 12.16 2.29
N ALA A 5 5.98 11.07 2.86
CA ALA A 5 6.41 10.53 4.15
C ALA A 5 7.40 9.36 4.04
N HIS A 6 7.89 9.03 2.83
CA HIS A 6 8.62 7.79 2.59
C HIS A 6 9.88 7.65 3.47
N SER A 7 10.70 8.70 3.56
CA SER A 7 11.91 8.67 4.39
C SER A 7 11.59 8.47 5.87
N SER A 8 10.52 9.09 6.38
CA SER A 8 10.09 8.87 7.78
C SER A 8 9.59 7.45 8.00
N ILE A 9 8.86 6.87 7.04
CA ILE A 9 8.38 5.49 7.11
C ILE A 9 9.58 4.52 7.15
N GLN A 10 10.57 4.72 6.27
CA GLN A 10 11.79 3.92 6.24
C GLN A 10 12.62 4.03 7.52
N ALA A 11 12.72 5.24 8.08
CA ALA A 11 13.42 5.47 9.35
C ALA A 11 12.77 4.72 10.53
N SER A 12 11.47 4.42 10.44
CA SER A 12 10.75 3.60 11.42
C SER A 12 10.84 2.09 11.14
N GLY A 13 11.68 1.64 10.21
CA GLY A 13 11.87 0.22 9.89
C GLY A 13 10.80 -0.38 8.96
N PHE A 14 9.87 0.42 8.45
CA PHE A 14 8.85 -0.04 7.51
C PHE A 14 9.26 0.20 6.06
N GLN A 15 8.88 -0.71 5.18
CA GLN A 15 8.96 -0.52 3.73
C GLN A 15 7.57 -0.25 3.15
N VAL A 16 7.52 0.52 2.06
CA VAL A 16 6.27 0.83 1.36
C VAL A 16 6.21 0.03 0.07
N ALA A 17 5.04 -0.54 -0.22
CA ALA A 17 4.66 -1.01 -1.54
C ALA A 17 3.20 -0.59 -1.79
N ALA A 18 2.90 -0.18 -3.02
CA ALA A 18 1.53 0.10 -3.44
C ALA A 18 1.07 -0.94 -4.47
N ILE A 19 -0.17 -1.38 -4.38
CA ILE A 19 -0.74 -2.42 -5.23
C ILE A 19 -2.06 -1.97 -5.84
N SER A 20 -2.26 -2.21 -7.14
CA SER A 20 -3.55 -2.05 -7.83
C SER A 20 -3.70 -3.07 -8.95
N ALA A 21 -4.90 -3.18 -9.52
CA ALA A 21 -5.15 -4.05 -10.68
C ALA A 21 -4.71 -3.42 -12.01
N ASP A 22 -3.93 -2.33 -11.98
CA ASP A 22 -3.44 -1.68 -13.19
C ASP A 22 -2.32 -2.51 -13.85
N SER A 23 -2.13 -2.28 -15.15
CA SER A 23 -1.08 -2.97 -15.91
C SER A 23 0.31 -2.51 -15.50
N LEU A 24 1.32 -3.38 -15.65
CA LEU A 24 2.73 -3.04 -15.45
C LEU A 24 3.15 -1.78 -16.23
N LYS A 25 2.68 -1.63 -17.47
CA LYS A 25 2.97 -0.46 -18.31
C LYS A 25 2.42 0.85 -17.71
N SER A 26 1.22 0.80 -17.11
CA SER A 26 0.63 1.93 -16.39
C SER A 26 1.47 2.28 -15.15
N HIS A 27 1.85 1.26 -14.38
CA HIS A 27 2.67 1.42 -13.18
C HIS A 27 4.02 2.06 -13.46
N ILE A 28 4.75 1.60 -14.49
CA ILE A 28 6.05 2.18 -14.88
C ILE A 28 5.88 3.68 -15.17
N ARG A 29 4.94 4.02 -16.06
CA ARG A 29 4.67 5.43 -16.42
C ARG A 29 4.27 6.28 -15.22
N PHE A 30 3.43 5.74 -14.34
CA PHE A 30 2.96 6.46 -13.15
C PHE A 30 4.09 6.67 -12.14
N SER A 31 4.92 5.64 -11.93
CA SER A 31 6.09 5.68 -11.05
C SER A 31 7.11 6.72 -11.53
N GLU A 32 7.45 6.70 -12.82
CA GLU A 32 8.35 7.66 -13.46
C GLU A 32 7.80 9.09 -13.37
N LYS A 33 6.53 9.27 -13.76
CA LYS A 33 5.87 10.59 -13.75
C LYS A 33 5.85 11.23 -12.36
N LEU A 34 5.67 10.44 -11.30
CA LEU A 34 5.52 10.94 -9.94
C LEU A 34 6.79 10.83 -9.08
N GLY A 35 7.87 10.25 -9.61
CA GLY A 35 9.12 9.99 -8.89
C GLY A 35 8.88 9.18 -7.62
N LEU A 36 8.12 8.08 -7.72
CA LEU A 36 7.78 7.29 -6.52
C LEU A 36 9.03 6.57 -5.99
N PRO A 37 9.35 6.71 -4.68
CA PRO A 37 10.54 6.10 -4.08
C PRO A 37 10.32 4.66 -3.62
N PHE A 38 9.24 4.01 -4.07
CA PHE A 38 8.82 2.68 -3.66
C PHE A 38 8.18 1.91 -4.82
N PRO A 39 8.17 0.56 -4.77
CA PRO A 39 7.60 -0.26 -5.83
C PRO A 39 6.09 -0.13 -5.95
N LEU A 40 5.63 -0.25 -7.20
CA LEU A 40 4.23 -0.51 -7.54
C LEU A 40 4.08 -1.96 -8.00
N LEU A 41 3.20 -2.70 -7.35
CA LEU A 41 2.88 -4.08 -7.64
C LEU A 41 1.58 -4.17 -8.43
N THR A 42 1.53 -5.10 -9.38
CA THR A 42 0.32 -5.38 -10.17
C THR A 42 -0.46 -6.54 -9.57
N ASP A 43 -1.78 -6.36 -9.43
CA ASP A 43 -2.77 -7.37 -9.05
C ASP A 43 -3.70 -7.63 -10.25
N ALA A 44 -3.11 -7.95 -11.41
CA ALA A 44 -3.81 -7.99 -12.70
C ALA A 44 -4.96 -9.03 -12.72
N ASP A 45 -4.80 -10.15 -12.02
CA ASP A 45 -5.82 -11.20 -11.88
C ASP A 45 -6.77 -10.98 -10.69
N LYS A 46 -6.56 -9.90 -9.91
CA LYS A 46 -7.33 -9.53 -8.72
C LYS A 46 -7.24 -10.56 -7.59
N ALA A 47 -6.22 -11.42 -7.57
CA ALA A 47 -6.03 -12.41 -6.53
C ALA A 47 -5.74 -11.77 -5.17
N VAL A 48 -4.88 -10.75 -5.11
CA VAL A 48 -4.46 -10.12 -3.84
C VAL A 48 -5.60 -9.32 -3.24
N CYS A 49 -6.31 -8.49 -4.02
CA CYS A 49 -7.44 -7.73 -3.49
C CYS A 49 -8.60 -8.63 -3.00
N LYS A 50 -8.74 -9.84 -3.58
CA LYS A 50 -9.68 -10.86 -3.09
C LYS A 50 -9.19 -11.48 -1.78
N LEU A 51 -7.93 -11.91 -1.71
CA LEU A 51 -7.32 -12.49 -0.50
C LEU A 51 -7.39 -11.53 0.70
N TYR A 52 -7.13 -10.24 0.48
CA TYR A 52 -7.17 -9.20 1.52
C TYR A 52 -8.59 -8.65 1.80
N ALA A 53 -9.62 -9.26 1.19
CA ALA A 53 -11.03 -8.88 1.35
C ALA A 53 -11.30 -7.37 1.12
N VAL A 54 -10.67 -6.79 0.10
CA VAL A 54 -10.84 -5.39 -0.32
C VAL A 54 -11.47 -5.24 -1.70
N ARG A 55 -11.73 -6.34 -2.41
CA ARG A 55 -12.50 -6.35 -3.66
C ARG A 55 -13.99 -6.12 -3.38
N MET A 56 -14.55 -5.10 -4.00
CA MET A 56 -15.98 -4.78 -4.00
C MET A 56 -16.59 -5.21 -5.34
N PRO A 57 -17.67 -6.01 -5.38
CA PRO A 57 -18.25 -6.54 -6.63
C PRO A 57 -18.59 -5.46 -7.66
N ILE A 58 -19.08 -4.30 -7.21
CA ILE A 58 -19.53 -3.19 -8.06
C ILE A 58 -18.58 -1.99 -7.99
N LEU A 59 -18.02 -1.72 -6.81
CA LEU A 59 -17.24 -0.49 -6.54
C LEU A 59 -15.73 -0.64 -6.80
N GLY A 60 -15.29 -1.74 -7.43
CA GLY A 60 -13.88 -1.97 -7.73
C GLY A 60 -13.06 -2.41 -6.51
N ILE A 61 -11.89 -1.81 -6.29
CA ILE A 61 -11.02 -2.14 -5.15
C ILE A 61 -11.15 -1.04 -4.10
N ARG A 62 -11.50 -1.42 -2.87
CA ARG A 62 -11.55 -0.50 -1.73
C ARG A 62 -10.13 -0.12 -1.34
N ARG A 63 -9.80 1.17 -1.49
CA ARG A 63 -8.53 1.72 -1.00
C ARG A 63 -8.38 1.42 0.50
N THR A 64 -7.28 0.75 0.85
CA THR A 64 -7.02 0.27 2.21
C THR A 64 -5.51 0.31 2.45
N VAL A 65 -5.09 0.69 3.65
CA VAL A 65 -3.71 0.63 4.11
C VAL A 65 -3.58 -0.52 5.11
N PHE A 66 -2.55 -1.33 4.93
CA PHE A 66 -2.17 -2.40 5.84
C PHE A 66 -0.78 -2.12 6.39
N ALA A 67 -0.57 -2.43 7.66
CA ALA A 67 0.77 -2.61 8.23
C ALA A 67 0.93 -4.10 8.53
N ILE A 68 2.02 -4.68 8.06
CA ILE A 68 2.27 -6.13 8.13
C ILE A 68 3.67 -6.30 8.70
N SER A 69 3.82 -7.11 9.74
CA SER A 69 5.13 -7.45 10.32
C SER A 69 5.89 -8.43 9.43
N GLN A 70 7.17 -8.61 9.71
CA GLN A 70 8.06 -9.49 8.94
C GLN A 70 7.64 -10.96 8.94
N ASP A 71 6.95 -11.42 9.98
CA ASP A 71 6.38 -12.78 10.09
C ASP A 71 5.03 -12.94 9.34
N GLY A 72 4.52 -11.88 8.72
CA GLY A 72 3.27 -11.87 7.98
C GLY A 72 2.03 -11.50 8.79
N THR A 73 2.17 -11.20 10.09
CA THR A 73 1.02 -10.77 10.91
C THR A 73 0.51 -9.38 10.47
N ILE A 74 -0.81 -9.25 10.27
CA ILE A 74 -1.43 -7.95 9.99
C ILE A 74 -1.54 -7.17 11.30
N LEU A 75 -0.70 -6.16 11.45
CA LEU A 75 -0.67 -5.27 12.62
C LEU A 75 -1.74 -4.17 12.54
N HIS A 76 -2.08 -3.72 11.33
CA HIS A 76 -3.08 -2.67 11.11
C HIS A 76 -3.82 -2.88 9.80
N ARG A 77 -5.10 -2.53 9.77
CA ARG A 77 -5.93 -2.44 8.57
C ARG A 77 -6.87 -1.25 8.67
N GLN A 78 -6.82 -0.36 7.70
CA GLN A 78 -7.73 0.80 7.67
C GLN A 78 -8.10 1.20 6.24
N ASN A 79 -9.40 1.39 6.02
CA ASN A 79 -9.94 1.87 4.74
C ASN A 79 -9.56 3.34 4.50
N GLY A 80 -9.49 3.74 3.23
CA GLY A 80 -9.21 5.10 2.82
C GLY A 80 -7.73 5.40 2.67
N ALA A 81 -7.33 6.62 3.02
CA ALA A 81 -5.97 7.14 2.84
C ALA A 81 -5.37 7.65 4.17
N PRO A 82 -5.37 6.84 5.25
CA PRO A 82 -4.79 7.28 6.52
C PRO A 82 -3.32 7.65 6.37
N ALA A 83 -2.86 8.58 7.20
CA ALA A 83 -1.46 8.99 7.23
C ALA A 83 -0.59 7.81 7.75
N PRO A 84 0.36 7.28 6.95
CA PRO A 84 1.17 6.13 7.36
C PRO A 84 1.98 6.40 8.64
N THR A 85 2.46 7.63 8.82
CA THR A 85 3.21 8.03 10.03
C THR A 85 2.37 7.95 11.31
N LEU A 86 1.06 8.21 11.23
CA LEU A 86 0.16 8.06 12.37
C LEU A 86 -0.09 6.58 12.68
N ILE A 87 -0.22 5.76 11.65
CA ILE A 87 -0.35 4.30 11.81
C ILE A 87 0.87 3.75 12.55
N ILE A 88 2.07 4.07 12.04
CA ILE A 88 3.33 3.62 12.62
C ILE A 88 3.46 4.07 14.08
N LYS A 89 3.18 5.35 14.37
CA LYS A 89 3.19 5.87 15.74
C LYS A 89 2.27 5.09 16.68
N ASN A 90 1.09 4.67 16.20
CA ASN A 90 0.11 3.93 17.01
C ASN A 90 0.44 2.45 17.19
N LEU A 91 1.38 1.89 16.42
CA LEU A 91 1.80 0.50 16.57
C LEU A 91 2.68 0.27 17.80
N ASN A 92 3.15 1.34 18.49
CA ASN A 92 4.03 1.27 19.67
C ASN A 92 5.25 0.35 19.48
N LEU A 93 5.78 0.31 18.24
CA LEU A 93 6.99 -0.42 17.87
C LEU A 93 8.22 0.48 17.97
#